data_AF-A0A936T936-F1
#
_entry.id   AF-A0A936T936-F1
#
_cell.length_a   1.000
_cell.length_b   1.000
_cell.length_c   1.000
_cell.angle_alpha   90.00
_cell.angle_beta   90.00
_cell.angle_gamma   90.00
#
_symmetry.space_group_name_H-M   'P 1'
#
loop_
_entity.id
_entity.type
_entity.pdbx_description
1 polymer ?
#
loop_
_entity_poly.entity_id
_entity_poly.type
_entity_poly.pdbx_seq_one_letter_code
_entity_poly.pdbx_strand_id
1 'polypeptide(L)'
;MCSVFSIIYFANNKKGKFIWLSGFLASLLLLLLIIFLLVQKITHKARNFVSDLEHSFEMNIDTTFANKSYKRADTAQSKQIQYLKMIEKPEHKNAIPSQFYTYLGFQDYYRLPLVYPFAIHCTDSLDNGYLYNESEVVKFDQSDNGEVHTGIINIVEFNFDQNIFIAKIKYDTEKNKHRYIIYFLNSGEKEEFDTAAEFTKRAQQLKFGKSLQLLSCQKYFKLL
;
A
#
# COMPACT_ATOMS: atom_id res chain seq x y z
N MET A 1 -18.38 11.65 -42.71
CA MET A 1 -19.68 12.35 -42.65
C MET A 1 -20.71 11.72 -43.58
N CYS A 2 -20.45 11.51 -44.87
CA CYS A 2 -21.44 10.94 -45.81
C CYS A 2 -21.90 9.50 -45.48
N SER A 3 -21.05 8.67 -44.88
CA SER A 3 -21.40 7.30 -44.50
C SER A 3 -22.47 7.22 -43.40
N VAL A 4 -22.50 8.18 -42.48
CA VAL A 4 -23.48 8.22 -41.38
C VAL A 4 -24.86 8.60 -41.90
N PHE A 5 -24.94 9.56 -42.83
CA PHE A 5 -26.20 9.99 -43.43
C PHE A 5 -26.80 8.93 -44.37
N SER A 6 -25.98 8.19 -45.11
CA SER A 6 -26.46 7.07 -45.96
C SER A 6 -27.06 5.93 -45.15
N ILE A 7 -26.48 5.59 -43.98
CA ILE A 7 -26.99 4.56 -43.08
C ILE A 7 -28.32 5.00 -42.45
N ILE A 8 -28.42 6.27 -42.04
CA ILE A 8 -29.66 6.85 -41.49
C ILE A 8 -30.77 6.89 -42.55
N TYR A 9 -30.47 7.29 -43.78
CA TYR A 9 -31.45 7.32 -44.88
C TYR A 9 -31.98 5.92 -45.23
N PHE A 10 -31.10 4.92 -45.28
CA PHE A 10 -31.48 3.53 -45.59
C PHE A 10 -32.30 2.88 -44.45
N ALA A 11 -32.00 3.21 -43.19
CA ALA A 11 -32.76 2.75 -42.02
C ALA A 11 -34.15 3.41 -41.92
N ASN A 12 -34.30 4.63 -42.44
CA ASN A 12 -35.52 5.42 -42.34
C ASN A 12 -36.58 5.07 -43.42
N ASN A 13 -36.39 4.02 -44.23
CA ASN A 13 -37.33 3.67 -45.31
C ASN A 13 -37.97 2.27 -45.20
N LYS A 14 -37.80 1.55 -44.07
CA LYS A 14 -38.43 0.24 -43.83
C LYS A 14 -39.33 0.23 -42.59
N LYS A 15 -40.42 -0.57 -42.61
CA LYS A 15 -41.22 -0.90 -41.43
C LYS A 15 -40.33 -1.67 -40.43
N GLY A 16 -39.96 -1.04 -39.32
CA GLY A 16 -38.99 -1.59 -38.35
C GLY A 16 -37.86 -0.63 -37.93
N LYS A 17 -37.95 0.67 -38.25
CA LYS A 17 -36.92 1.71 -37.97
C LYS A 17 -36.35 1.70 -36.55
N PHE A 18 -37.18 1.36 -35.56
CA PHE A 18 -36.80 1.34 -34.15
C PHE A 18 -36.12 0.03 -33.70
N ILE A 19 -36.20 -1.04 -34.48
CA ILE A 19 -35.63 -2.36 -34.13
C ILE A 19 -34.11 -2.32 -34.12
N TRP A 20 -33.51 -1.56 -35.05
CA TRP A 20 -32.04 -1.43 -35.11
C TRP A 20 -31.51 -0.55 -33.98
N LEU A 21 -32.24 0.53 -33.65
CA LEU A 21 -31.92 1.43 -32.55
C LEU A 21 -32.06 0.73 -31.19
N SER A 22 -33.12 -0.06 -30.99
CA SER A 22 -33.31 -0.84 -29.76
C SER A 22 -32.26 -1.93 -29.60
N GLY A 23 -31.87 -2.60 -30.69
CA GLY A 23 -30.77 -3.57 -30.69
C GLY A 23 -29.42 -2.95 -30.30
N PHE A 24 -29.11 -1.76 -30.83
CA PHE A 24 -27.92 -1.01 -30.45
C PHE A 24 -27.94 -0.58 -28.97
N LEU A 25 -29.07 -0.06 -28.48
CA LEU A 25 -29.20 0.37 -27.09
C LEU A 25 -29.07 -0.82 -26.11
N ALA A 26 -29.67 -1.97 -26.46
CA ALA A 26 -29.57 -3.20 -25.68
C ALA A 26 -28.12 -3.73 -25.64
N SER A 27 -27.41 -3.67 -26.77
CA SER A 27 -25.99 -4.01 -26.86
C SER A 27 -25.12 -3.10 -25.99
N LEU A 28 -25.39 -1.80 -25.98
CA LEU A 28 -24.65 -0.83 -25.16
C LEU A 28 -24.87 -1.09 -23.66
N LEU A 29 -26.11 -1.34 -23.25
CA LEU A 29 -26.43 -1.68 -21.86
C LEU A 29 -25.77 -2.99 -21.43
N LEU A 30 -25.76 -4.01 -22.30
CA LEU A 30 -25.07 -5.26 -22.03
C LEU A 30 -23.56 -5.06 -21.87
N LEU A 31 -22.94 -4.24 -22.71
CA LEU A 31 -21.51 -3.92 -22.63
C LEU A 31 -21.18 -3.25 -21.30
N LEU A 32 -21.97 -2.24 -20.89
CA LEU A 32 -21.79 -1.55 -19.62
C LEU A 32 -21.94 -2.51 -18.43
N LEU A 33 -22.89 -3.43 -18.50
CA LEU A 33 -23.11 -4.43 -17.47
C LEU A 33 -21.94 -5.43 -17.38
N ILE A 34 -21.38 -5.85 -18.52
CA ILE A 34 -20.18 -6.71 -18.56
C ILE A 34 -18.97 -5.99 -17.96
N ILE A 35 -18.74 -4.73 -18.31
CA ILE A 35 -17.65 -3.92 -17.74
C ILE A 35 -17.82 -3.79 -16.23
N PHE A 36 -19.03 -3.49 -15.77
CA PHE A 36 -19.34 -3.39 -14.34
C PHE A 36 -19.06 -4.71 -13.59
N LEU A 37 -19.52 -5.85 -14.14
CA LEU A 37 -19.27 -7.17 -13.55
C LEU A 37 -17.78 -7.53 -13.54
N LEU A 38 -17.02 -7.15 -14.56
CA LEU A 38 -15.57 -7.37 -14.62
C LEU A 38 -14.85 -6.56 -13.54
N VAL A 39 -15.18 -5.28 -13.39
CA VAL A 39 -14.61 -4.42 -12.34
C VAL A 39 -14.95 -4.97 -10.96
N GLN A 40 -16.20 -5.39 -10.72
CA GLN A 40 -16.57 -6.02 -9.45
C GLN A 40 -15.82 -7.32 -9.19
N LYS A 41 -15.65 -8.18 -10.20
CA LYS A 41 -14.92 -9.45 -10.05
C LYS A 41 -13.43 -9.22 -9.77
N ILE A 42 -12.81 -8.26 -10.45
CA ILE A 42 -11.40 -7.92 -10.25
C ILE A 42 -11.19 -7.34 -8.85
N THR A 43 -12.03 -6.39 -8.44
CA THR A 43 -11.95 -5.76 -7.11
C THR A 43 -12.23 -6.76 -5.99
N HIS A 44 -13.20 -7.66 -6.15
CA HIS A 44 -13.50 -8.68 -5.15
C HIS A 44 -12.41 -9.73 -5.03
N LYS A 45 -11.80 -10.14 -6.15
CA LYS A 45 -10.67 -11.08 -6.15
C LYS A 45 -9.42 -10.45 -5.52
N ALA A 46 -9.17 -9.17 -5.79
CA ALA A 46 -8.10 -8.41 -5.15
C ALA A 46 -8.34 -8.28 -3.64
N ARG A 47 -9.56 -7.94 -3.21
CA ARG A 47 -9.92 -7.85 -1.78
C ARG A 47 -9.79 -9.18 -1.06
N ASN A 48 -10.28 -10.26 -1.64
CA ASN A 48 -10.17 -11.59 -1.02
C ASN A 48 -8.71 -12.03 -0.91
N PHE A 49 -7.89 -11.78 -1.95
CA PHE A 49 -6.47 -12.10 -1.89
C PHE A 49 -5.71 -11.26 -0.84
N VAL A 50 -6.03 -9.96 -0.73
CA VAL A 50 -5.50 -9.09 0.34
C VAL A 50 -5.90 -9.60 1.71
N SER A 51 -7.19 -9.92 1.90
CA SER A 51 -7.71 -10.46 3.15
C SER A 51 -7.10 -11.82 3.51
N ASP A 52 -6.91 -12.71 2.54
CA ASP A 52 -6.28 -14.02 2.73
C ASP A 52 -4.79 -13.88 3.08
N LEU A 53 -4.09 -12.92 2.47
CA LEU A 53 -2.72 -12.57 2.83
C LEU A 53 -2.64 -11.96 4.24
N GLU A 54 -3.55 -11.05 4.58
CA GLU A 54 -3.63 -10.45 5.92
C GLU A 54 -3.92 -11.50 6.99
N HIS A 55 -4.89 -12.39 6.78
CA HIS A 55 -5.17 -13.47 7.73
C HIS A 55 -4.05 -14.50 7.81
N SER A 56 -3.44 -14.85 6.67
CA SER A 56 -2.23 -15.69 6.67
C SER A 56 -1.11 -15.03 7.46
N PHE A 57 -0.99 -13.71 7.40
CA PHE A 57 0.02 -12.95 8.09
C PHE A 57 -0.25 -12.90 9.60
N GLU A 58 -1.49 -12.64 10.02
CA GLU A 58 -1.91 -12.71 11.43
C GLU A 58 -1.63 -14.09 12.04
N MET A 59 -1.94 -15.19 11.34
CA MET A 59 -1.70 -16.56 11.83
C MET A 59 -0.22 -16.97 11.87
N ASN A 60 0.61 -16.47 10.94
CA ASN A 60 2.04 -16.82 10.90
C ASN A 60 2.88 -16.00 11.89
N ILE A 61 2.38 -14.82 12.29
CA ILE A 61 2.96 -14.04 13.38
C ILE A 61 2.99 -14.91 14.65
N ASP A 62 1.89 -15.54 15.05
CA ASP A 62 1.85 -16.26 16.34
C ASP A 62 2.66 -17.57 16.40
N THR A 63 3.05 -18.17 15.27
CA THR A 63 3.60 -19.53 15.24
C THR A 63 5.10 -19.64 14.96
N THR A 64 5.80 -18.54 14.61
CA THR A 64 7.19 -18.62 14.07
C THR A 64 8.24 -17.83 14.88
N PHE A 65 7.98 -17.55 16.16
CA PHE A 65 8.90 -16.75 16.99
C PHE A 65 10.08 -17.52 17.60
N ALA A 66 10.16 -18.84 17.42
CA ALA A 66 11.26 -19.65 17.93
C ALA A 66 12.20 -20.07 16.79
N ASN A 67 13.43 -19.57 16.84
CA ASN A 67 14.60 -20.00 16.05
C ASN A 67 14.56 -19.77 14.53
N LYS A 68 15.26 -18.73 14.08
CA LYS A 68 16.26 -18.84 13.01
C LYS A 68 17.10 -17.56 12.87
N SER A 69 18.40 -17.77 12.72
CA SER A 69 19.42 -16.80 12.38
C SER A 69 19.13 -16.16 11.01
N TYR A 70 19.32 -14.84 10.92
CA TYR A 70 19.07 -14.01 9.74
C TYR A 70 19.97 -14.42 8.56
N LYS A 71 19.53 -15.39 7.77
CA LYS A 71 20.03 -15.59 6.40
C LYS A 71 19.11 -14.82 5.46
N ARG A 72 19.70 -13.96 4.63
CA ARG A 72 19.05 -13.16 3.57
C ARG A 72 18.13 -14.07 2.76
N ALA A 73 16.84 -14.07 3.08
CA ALA A 73 15.85 -14.85 2.38
C ALA A 73 15.70 -14.30 0.95
N ASP A 74 15.32 -15.17 0.02
CA ASP A 74 14.96 -14.76 -1.33
C ASP A 74 13.72 -13.85 -1.26
N THR A 75 13.96 -12.53 -1.22
CA THR A 75 12.92 -11.48 -1.15
C THR A 75 11.83 -11.62 -2.23
N ALA A 76 12.11 -12.35 -3.32
CA ALA A 76 11.11 -12.66 -4.35
C ALA A 76 9.96 -13.54 -3.84
N GLN A 77 10.18 -14.33 -2.79
CA GLN A 77 9.18 -15.24 -2.20
C GLN A 77 8.46 -14.65 -0.98
N SER A 78 8.89 -13.48 -0.50
CA SER A 78 8.27 -12.84 0.65
C SER A 78 6.83 -12.42 0.33
N LYS A 79 5.88 -12.97 1.11
CA LYS A 79 4.47 -12.57 1.04
C LYS A 79 4.29 -11.07 1.33
N GLN A 80 5.12 -10.52 2.21
CA GLN A 80 5.08 -9.08 2.51
C GLN A 80 5.53 -8.27 1.29
N ILE A 81 6.62 -8.65 0.62
CA ILE A 81 7.06 -7.96 -0.61
C ILE A 81 6.01 -8.09 -1.73
N GLN A 82 5.36 -9.24 -1.87
CA GLN A 82 4.26 -9.42 -2.83
C GLN A 82 3.07 -8.52 -2.49
N TYR A 83 2.71 -8.40 -1.22
CA TYR A 83 1.68 -7.48 -0.75
C TYR A 83 2.05 -6.02 -1.06
N LEU A 84 3.28 -5.60 -0.76
CA LEU A 84 3.76 -4.25 -1.05
C LEU A 84 3.62 -3.90 -2.53
N LYS A 85 4.00 -4.82 -3.42
CA LYS A 85 3.86 -4.67 -4.87
C LYS A 85 2.40 -4.56 -5.33
N MET A 86 1.48 -5.19 -4.60
CA MET A 86 0.06 -5.17 -4.94
C MET A 86 -0.60 -3.84 -4.59
N ILE A 87 -0.18 -3.19 -3.51
CA ILE A 87 -0.75 -1.92 -3.04
C ILE A 87 -0.03 -0.68 -3.62
N GLU A 88 0.93 -0.88 -4.52
CA GLU A 88 1.60 0.20 -5.24
C GLU A 88 0.59 1.14 -5.90
N LYS A 89 0.86 2.44 -5.84
CA LYS A 89 0.06 3.42 -6.57
C LYS A 89 0.35 3.31 -8.06
N PRO A 90 -0.66 3.39 -8.94
CA PRO A 90 -0.48 3.29 -10.39
C PRO A 90 0.54 4.30 -10.95
N GLU A 91 0.63 5.48 -10.35
CA GLU A 91 1.57 6.55 -10.72
C GLU A 91 3.05 6.16 -10.59
N HIS A 92 3.37 5.15 -9.78
CA HIS A 92 4.75 4.72 -9.54
C HIS A 92 5.16 3.45 -10.28
N LYS A 93 4.23 2.71 -10.89
CA LYS A 93 4.46 1.33 -11.37
C LYS A 93 5.67 1.11 -12.30
N ASN A 94 6.12 2.15 -13.00
CA ASN A 94 7.30 2.09 -13.89
C ASN A 94 8.50 2.91 -13.38
N ALA A 95 8.37 3.57 -12.24
CA ALA A 95 9.38 4.43 -11.63
C ALA A 95 10.06 3.79 -10.41
N ILE A 96 9.54 2.67 -9.89
CA ILE A 96 10.10 2.02 -8.71
C ILE A 96 11.47 1.40 -9.07
N PRO A 97 12.55 1.80 -8.38
CA PRO A 97 13.85 1.16 -8.56
C PRO A 97 13.80 -0.32 -8.20
N SER A 98 14.47 -1.17 -8.98
CA SER A 98 14.50 -2.64 -8.75
C SER A 98 15.02 -3.03 -7.36
N GLN A 99 15.85 -2.18 -6.76
CA GLN A 99 16.43 -2.37 -5.44
C GLN A 99 15.49 -2.00 -4.30
N PHE A 100 14.42 -1.23 -4.54
CA PHE A 100 13.59 -0.68 -3.47
C PHE A 100 13.00 -1.75 -2.54
N TYR A 101 12.57 -2.89 -3.07
CA TYR A 101 12.00 -3.99 -2.28
C TYR A 101 12.99 -5.09 -1.90
N THR A 102 14.24 -5.00 -2.37
CA THR A 102 15.23 -6.09 -2.23
C THR A 102 16.44 -5.68 -1.38
N TYR A 103 16.70 -4.38 -1.26
CA TYR A 103 17.72 -3.85 -0.37
C TYR A 103 17.14 -3.58 1.04
N LEU A 104 17.51 -4.44 1.99
CA LEU A 104 17.03 -4.40 3.37
C LEU A 104 18.03 -3.80 4.36
N GLY A 105 19.05 -3.10 3.87
CA GLY A 105 20.14 -2.55 4.67
C GLY A 105 21.41 -3.42 4.68
N PHE A 106 22.39 -3.00 5.49
CA PHE A 106 23.70 -3.63 5.63
C PHE A 106 24.24 -3.44 7.06
N GLN A 107 24.80 -4.50 7.63
CA GLN A 107 25.33 -4.51 9.02
C GLN A 107 24.28 -4.12 10.07
N ASP A 108 24.51 -3.00 10.74
CA ASP A 108 23.71 -2.38 11.80
C ASP A 108 22.66 -1.42 11.26
N TYR A 109 22.64 -1.18 9.95
CA TYR A 109 21.61 -0.44 9.26
C TYR A 109 20.58 -1.40 8.66
N TYR A 110 19.32 -1.25 9.09
CA TYR A 110 18.18 -2.00 8.62
C TYR A 110 17.21 -1.09 7.86
N ARG A 111 16.81 -1.50 6.66
CA ARG A 111 15.83 -0.79 5.84
C ARG A 111 14.58 -1.63 5.66
N LEU A 112 13.46 -1.09 6.11
CA LEU A 112 12.15 -1.72 6.11
C LEU A 112 11.29 -1.03 5.03
N PRO A 113 11.28 -1.52 3.77
CA PRO A 113 10.47 -0.93 2.72
C PRO A 113 8.98 -1.02 3.05
N LEU A 114 8.26 0.06 2.79
CA LEU A 114 6.80 0.14 2.88
C LEU A 114 6.21 0.24 1.46
N VAL A 115 5.08 0.91 1.28
CA VAL A 115 4.61 1.29 -0.05
C VAL A 115 5.56 2.35 -0.63
N TYR A 116 6.03 2.16 -1.87
CA TYR A 116 6.91 3.13 -2.53
C TYR A 116 6.27 4.53 -2.55
N PRO A 117 7.02 5.60 -2.24
CA PRO A 117 8.47 5.65 -2.03
C PRO A 117 8.96 5.56 -0.57
N PHE A 118 8.12 5.07 0.36
CA PHE A 118 8.43 5.18 1.79
C PHE A 118 9.14 3.95 2.36
N ALA A 119 10.09 4.19 3.25
CA ALA A 119 10.76 3.15 4.03
C ALA A 119 11.03 3.62 5.46
N ILE A 120 11.08 2.66 6.38
CA ILE A 120 11.59 2.91 7.73
C ILE A 120 13.05 2.51 7.77
N HIS A 121 13.87 3.40 8.30
CA HIS A 121 15.28 3.17 8.55
C HIS A 121 15.48 2.94 10.04
N CYS A 122 16.20 1.88 10.39
CA CYS A 122 16.63 1.60 11.75
C CYS A 122 18.15 1.47 11.78
N THR A 123 18.80 2.15 12.72
CA THR A 123 20.26 2.13 12.90
C THR A 123 20.57 1.51 14.25
N ASP A 124 21.65 0.74 14.34
CA ASP A 124 22.14 -0.01 15.49
C ASP A 124 21.25 -1.17 15.94
N SER A 125 19.92 -1.00 15.93
CA SER A 125 18.95 -2.03 16.30
C SER A 125 17.60 -1.83 15.62
N LEU A 126 16.70 -2.81 15.75
CA LEU A 126 15.31 -2.77 15.27
C LEU A 126 14.33 -2.23 16.35
N ASP A 127 14.82 -1.49 17.35
CA ASP A 127 13.99 -1.01 18.47
C ASP A 127 13.27 0.32 18.17
N ASN A 128 13.84 1.12 17.27
CA ASN A 128 13.27 2.38 16.81
C ASN A 128 13.62 2.64 15.36
N GLY A 129 12.70 3.25 14.63
CA GLY A 129 12.88 3.63 13.25
C GLY A 129 12.57 5.10 12.95
N TYR A 130 12.97 5.51 11.76
CA TYR A 130 12.77 6.84 11.19
C TYR A 130 12.10 6.66 9.83
N LEU A 131 11.04 7.40 9.55
CA LEU A 131 10.34 7.30 8.28
C LEU A 131 10.98 8.25 7.25
N TYR A 132 11.39 7.67 6.13
CA TYR A 132 11.97 8.38 4.99
C TYR A 132 11.09 8.26 3.75
N ASN A 133 11.10 9.31 2.94
CA ASN A 133 10.68 9.30 1.55
C ASN A 133 11.93 9.13 0.68
N GLU A 134 11.97 8.06 -0.10
CA GLU A 134 13.11 7.67 -0.93
C GLU A 134 12.81 7.82 -2.43
N SER A 135 11.90 8.72 -2.79
CA SER A 135 11.51 8.95 -4.19
C SER A 135 12.67 9.46 -5.05
N GLU A 136 13.64 10.14 -4.42
CA GLU A 136 14.83 10.69 -5.08
C GLU A 136 16.04 9.75 -4.98
N VAL A 137 15.89 8.56 -4.38
CA VAL A 137 17.01 7.62 -4.21
C VAL A 137 17.38 6.93 -5.50
N VAL A 138 18.63 7.11 -5.91
CA VAL A 138 19.18 6.52 -7.14
C VAL A 138 19.82 5.15 -6.89
N LYS A 139 20.47 4.96 -5.74
CA LYS A 139 21.20 3.75 -5.34
C LYS A 139 21.07 3.49 -3.84
N PHE A 140 20.55 2.33 -3.47
CA PHE A 140 20.22 2.05 -2.07
C PHE A 140 21.44 1.58 -1.26
N ASP A 141 22.55 1.25 -1.91
CA ASP A 141 23.80 0.79 -1.29
C ASP A 141 24.79 1.93 -1.03
N GLN A 142 24.39 3.19 -1.21
CA GLN A 142 25.19 4.38 -0.97
C GLN A 142 24.53 5.25 0.10
N SER A 143 25.34 5.78 1.02
CA SER A 143 24.87 6.74 2.01
C SER A 143 24.57 8.11 1.38
N ASP A 144 23.67 8.87 1.99
CA ASP A 144 23.28 10.24 1.62
C ASP A 144 22.89 10.39 0.14
N ASN A 145 21.87 9.65 -0.29
CA ASN A 145 21.56 9.49 -1.70
C ASN A 145 20.13 9.91 -2.06
N GLY A 146 19.60 10.94 -1.40
CA GLY A 146 18.28 11.51 -1.71
C GLY A 146 17.16 11.07 -0.78
N GLU A 147 17.48 10.42 0.34
CA GLU A 147 16.50 10.12 1.37
C GLU A 147 16.03 11.40 2.07
N VAL A 148 14.72 11.67 1.99
CA VAL A 148 14.11 12.84 2.62
C VAL A 148 13.40 12.40 3.90
N HIS A 149 13.89 12.89 5.04
CA HIS A 149 13.31 12.59 6.34
C HIS A 149 11.93 13.25 6.49
N THR A 150 10.92 12.48 6.88
CA THR A 150 9.52 12.96 6.99
C THR A 150 9.22 13.74 8.27
N GLY A 151 10.15 13.74 9.22
CA GLY A 151 9.94 14.30 10.57
C GLY A 151 9.32 13.31 11.57
N ILE A 152 9.08 12.07 11.17
CA ILE A 152 8.58 11.00 12.05
C ILE A 152 9.76 10.15 12.52
N ILE A 153 10.08 10.28 13.80
CA ILE A 153 11.22 9.64 14.46
C ILE A 153 10.76 8.70 15.58
N ASN A 154 11.67 7.88 16.09
CA ASN A 154 11.45 7.02 17.25
C ASN A 154 10.26 6.06 17.10
N ILE A 155 10.01 5.56 15.88
CA ILE A 155 8.92 4.63 15.55
C ILE A 155 9.19 3.29 16.21
N VAL A 156 8.30 2.87 17.11
CA VAL A 156 8.41 1.58 17.81
C VAL A 156 7.52 0.54 17.15
N GLU A 157 6.29 0.92 16.86
CA GLU A 157 5.27 0.06 16.26
C GLU A 157 4.56 0.83 15.15
N PHE A 158 4.23 0.18 14.05
CA PHE A 158 3.56 0.82 12.92
C PHE A 158 2.68 -0.15 12.13
N ASN A 159 1.82 0.44 11.30
CA ASN A 159 1.12 -0.25 10.22
C ASN A 159 0.85 0.77 9.11
N PHE A 160 0.47 0.32 7.91
CA PHE A 160 0.22 1.21 6.79
C PHE A 160 -0.67 0.54 5.75
N ASP A 161 -1.40 1.36 5.00
CA ASP A 161 -2.07 0.99 3.77
C ASP A 161 -1.47 1.77 2.58
N GLN A 162 -2.18 1.82 1.45
CA GLN A 162 -1.72 2.53 0.26
C GLN A 162 -1.59 4.06 0.46
N ASN A 163 -2.34 4.65 1.38
CA ASN A 163 -2.49 6.11 1.51
C ASN A 163 -2.09 6.65 2.89
N ILE A 164 -2.15 5.82 3.92
CA ILE A 164 -1.98 6.21 5.31
C ILE A 164 -0.92 5.33 5.96
N PHE A 165 0.00 5.98 6.66
CA PHE A 165 0.91 5.35 7.60
C PHE A 165 0.47 5.68 9.02
N ILE A 166 0.42 4.68 9.89
CA ILE A 166 0.08 4.85 11.29
C ILE A 166 1.19 4.31 12.17
N ALA A 167 1.54 5.04 13.22
CA ALA A 167 2.64 4.67 14.09
C ALA A 167 2.43 5.03 15.55
N LYS A 168 3.11 4.30 16.41
CA LYS A 168 3.37 4.61 17.80
C LYS A 168 4.85 4.94 17.94
N ILE A 169 5.13 6.13 18.46
CA ILE A 169 6.49 6.65 18.64
C ILE A 169 6.84 6.76 20.13
N LYS A 170 8.13 6.68 20.47
CA LYS A 170 8.64 7.07 21.80
C LYS A 170 8.88 8.58 21.82
N TYR A 171 8.35 9.25 22.84
CA TYR A 171 8.61 10.68 23.05
C TYR A 171 9.94 10.86 23.79
N ASP A 172 10.88 11.58 23.19
CA ASP A 172 12.28 11.62 23.61
C ASP A 172 12.49 12.21 25.01
N THR A 173 11.62 13.15 25.42
CA THR A 173 11.78 13.88 26.68
C THR A 173 11.16 13.19 27.90
N GLU A 174 10.33 12.17 27.72
CA GLU A 174 9.62 11.49 28.82
C GLU A 174 9.77 9.97 28.67
N LYS A 175 10.63 9.36 29.50
CA LYS A 175 10.77 7.90 29.55
C LYS A 175 9.39 7.25 29.71
N ASN A 176 9.03 6.39 28.75
CA ASN A 176 7.79 5.61 28.68
C ASN A 176 6.53 6.34 28.19
N LYS A 177 6.64 7.58 27.71
CA LYS A 177 5.49 8.24 27.06
C LYS A 177 5.50 7.94 25.56
N HIS A 178 4.35 7.50 25.08
CA HIS A 178 4.12 7.23 23.67
C HIS A 178 3.21 8.30 23.08
N ARG A 179 3.43 8.60 21.80
CA ARG A 179 2.48 9.31 20.96
C ARG A 179 2.09 8.44 19.78
N TYR A 180 0.90 8.71 19.26
CA TYR A 180 0.38 8.04 18.08
C TYR A 180 0.33 9.03 16.93
N ILE A 181 0.70 8.57 15.74
CA ILE A 181 0.79 9.38 14.53
C ILE A 181 -0.05 8.74 13.44
N ILE A 182 -0.79 9.59 12.73
CA ILE A 182 -1.35 9.29 11.41
C ILE A 182 -0.63 10.20 10.42
N TYR A 183 0.00 9.61 9.41
CA TYR A 183 0.72 10.30 8.35
C TYR A 183 0.08 10.00 7.01
N PHE A 184 -0.25 11.06 6.27
CA PHE A 184 -0.87 10.95 4.96
C PHE A 184 0.21 10.88 3.88
N LEU A 185 0.38 9.70 3.28
CA LEU A 185 1.45 9.43 2.32
C LEU A 185 1.34 10.25 1.03
N ASN A 186 0.17 10.84 0.74
CA ASN A 186 -0.06 11.70 -0.43
C ASN A 186 0.33 13.16 -0.19
N SER A 187 -0.01 13.71 0.99
CA SER A 187 0.17 15.14 1.29
C SER A 187 1.41 15.42 2.13
N GLY A 188 1.95 14.41 2.82
CA GLY A 188 2.98 14.58 3.83
C GLY A 188 2.47 15.21 5.14
N GLU A 189 1.16 15.44 5.25
CA GLU A 189 0.56 15.94 6.48
C GLU A 189 0.56 14.87 7.57
N LYS A 190 0.64 15.31 8.83
CA LYS A 190 0.59 14.43 10.00
C LYS A 190 -0.39 14.93 11.05
N GLU A 191 -1.06 14.00 11.70
CA GLU A 191 -1.87 14.21 12.90
C GLU A 191 -1.23 13.43 14.06
N GLU A 192 -1.12 14.07 15.23
CA GLU A 192 -0.56 13.48 16.44
C GLU A 192 -1.63 13.33 17.53
N PHE A 193 -1.58 12.23 18.27
CA PHE A 193 -2.53 11.90 19.33
C PHE A 193 -1.79 11.42 20.58
N ASP A 194 -2.25 11.87 21.74
CA ASP A 194 -1.70 11.45 23.03
C ASP A 194 -2.28 10.10 23.49
N THR A 195 -3.46 9.71 22.98
CA THR A 195 -4.14 8.49 23.40
C THR A 195 -4.40 7.52 22.26
N ALA A 196 -4.31 6.22 22.55
CA ALA A 196 -4.65 5.17 21.59
C ALA A 196 -6.13 5.23 21.16
N ALA A 197 -7.02 5.69 22.03
CA ALA A 197 -8.46 5.75 21.77
C ALA A 197 -8.80 6.80 20.70
N GLU A 198 -8.24 8.01 20.81
CA GLU A 198 -8.44 9.08 19.82
C GLU A 198 -7.84 8.70 18.47
N PHE A 199 -6.61 8.17 18.50
CA PHE A 199 -5.93 7.64 17.32
C PHE A 199 -6.75 6.56 16.62
N THR A 200 -7.24 5.56 17.36
CA THR A 200 -8.05 4.46 16.82
C THR A 200 -9.34 4.99 16.20
N LYS A 201 -10.05 5.89 16.91
CA LYS A 201 -11.27 6.51 16.41
C LYS A 201 -11.01 7.29 15.12
N ARG A 202 -9.92 8.04 15.05
CA ARG A 202 -9.55 8.80 13.85
C ARG A 202 -9.18 7.89 12.68
N ALA A 203 -8.38 6.86 12.90
CA ALA A 203 -8.02 5.90 11.86
C ALA A 203 -9.25 5.17 11.30
N GLN A 204 -10.24 4.85 12.14
CA GLN A 204 -11.53 4.30 11.71
C GLN A 204 -12.34 5.29 10.88
N GLN A 205 -12.39 6.57 11.27
CA GLN A 205 -13.06 7.63 10.49
C GLN A 205 -12.44 7.82 9.11
N LEU A 206 -11.11 7.71 9.02
CA LEU A 206 -10.36 7.75 7.77
C LEU A 206 -10.49 6.48 6.93
N LYS A 207 -11.20 5.46 7.45
CA LYS A 207 -11.37 4.15 6.81
C LYS A 207 -10.04 3.49 6.45
N PHE A 208 -9.10 3.53 7.40
CA PHE A 208 -7.81 2.85 7.26
C PHE A 208 -8.02 1.40 6.78
N GLY A 209 -7.31 1.04 5.71
CA GLY A 209 -7.63 -0.14 4.90
C GLY A 209 -7.25 -1.48 5.51
N LYS A 210 -6.62 -1.49 6.70
CA LYS A 210 -6.13 -2.70 7.37
C LYS A 210 -6.55 -2.75 8.84
N SER A 211 -6.21 -3.86 9.50
CA SER A 211 -6.24 -3.95 10.96
C SER A 211 -5.48 -2.81 11.63
N LEU A 212 -6.01 -2.28 12.73
CA LEU A 212 -5.35 -1.23 13.54
C LEU A 212 -4.27 -1.80 14.47
N GLN A 213 -4.00 -3.10 14.38
CA GLN A 213 -2.86 -3.71 15.06
C GLN A 213 -1.55 -3.16 14.49
N LEU A 214 -0.72 -2.62 15.38
CA LEU A 214 0.62 -2.13 15.04
C LEU A 214 1.65 -3.25 15.21
N LEU A 215 2.69 -3.25 14.38
CA LEU A 215 3.79 -4.21 14.40
C LEU A 215 5.08 -3.51 14.75
N SER A 216 5.91 -4.14 15.58
CA SER A 216 7.26 -3.62 15.82
C SER A 216 8.13 -3.73 14.57
N CYS A 217 9.14 -2.86 14.47
CA CYS A 217 10.14 -2.93 13.39
C CYS A 217 10.78 -4.33 13.30
N GLN A 218 11.09 -4.94 14.45
CA GLN A 218 11.62 -6.30 14.49
C GLN A 218 10.64 -7.36 13.94
N LYS A 219 9.34 -7.26 14.25
CA LYS A 219 8.35 -8.18 13.70
C LYS A 219 8.22 -7.98 12.20
N TYR A 220 8.10 -6.74 11.74
CA TYR A 220 8.00 -6.41 10.32
C TYR A 220 9.20 -6.90 9.52
N PHE A 221 10.41 -6.70 10.03
CA PHE A 221 11.64 -7.12 9.36
C PHE A 221 11.71 -8.63 9.12
N LYS A 222 11.13 -9.45 10.01
CA LYS A 222 11.05 -10.92 9.83
C LYS A 222 10.08 -11.35 8.74
N LEU A 223 9.20 -10.46 8.29
CA LEU A 223 8.19 -10.73 7.27
C LEU A 223 8.70 -10.38 5.87
N LEU A 224 9.78 -9.60 5.77
CA LEU A 224 10.48 -9.23 4.54
C LEU A 224 11.39 -10.36 4.07
#